data_AF-A0A0Q8UNI0-F1
#
_entry.id   AF-A0A0Q8UNI0-F1
#
_cell.length_a   1.000
_cell.length_b   1.000
_cell.length_c   1.000
_cell.angle_alpha   90.00
_cell.angle_beta   90.00
_cell.angle_gamma   90.00
#
_symmetry.space_group_name_H-M   'P 1'
#
loop_
_entity.id
_entity.type
_entity.pdbx_description
1 polymer ?
#
loop_
_entity_poly.entity_id
_entity_poly.type
_entity_poly.pdbx_seq_one_letter_code
_entity_poly.pdbx_strand_id
1 'polypeptide(L)'
;MAGLVIGTVVTLAMIAFAVLAVVMGSRTLWEDEAKVGDCLNLDFLDDQLEASCSEPHDGEVIWVGTFDSDLAELYDLVSDEEFCGGLPGLAPAYRSAIESGDYSADLSIDAFDEDDPESGDRFYCYLEPNSGQLDGPIDDAGERDTA
;
A
#
# COMPACT_ATOMS: atom_id res chain seq x y z
N MET A 1 21.25 19.22 40.64
CA MET A 1 21.97 18.76 39.43
C MET A 1 21.25 17.61 38.73
N ALA A 2 20.74 16.59 39.44
CA ALA A 2 20.00 15.48 38.84
C ALA A 2 18.80 15.90 37.96
N GLY A 3 18.00 16.90 38.38
CA GLY A 3 16.84 17.37 37.59
C GLY A 3 17.20 18.01 36.24
N LEU A 4 18.37 18.67 36.14
CA LEU A 4 18.85 19.22 34.86
C LEU A 4 19.25 18.08 33.91
N VAL A 5 19.96 17.06 34.42
CA VAL A 5 20.41 15.92 33.61
C VAL A 5 19.22 15.11 33.10
N ILE A 6 18.22 14.84 33.97
CA ILE A 6 17.01 14.12 33.58
C ILE A 6 16.21 14.92 32.54
N GLY A 7 16.06 16.24 32.73
CA GLY A 7 15.37 17.10 31.76
C GLY A 7 16.04 17.08 30.38
N THR A 8 17.37 17.15 30.33
CA THR A 8 18.12 17.07 29.06
C THR A 8 17.95 15.72 28.38
N VAL A 9 18.03 14.61 29.13
CA VAL A 9 17.85 13.26 28.57
C VAL A 9 16.45 13.07 27.99
N VAL A 10 15.40 13.49 28.71
CA VAL A 10 14.03 13.40 28.23
C VAL A 10 13.82 14.26 26.98
N THR A 11 14.36 15.48 26.95
CA THR A 11 14.25 16.36 25.78
C THR A 11 14.92 15.75 24.56
N LEU A 12 16.11 15.17 24.71
CA LEU A 12 16.81 14.48 23.62
C LEU A 12 16.03 13.26 23.13
N ALA A 13 15.45 12.47 24.04
CA ALA A 13 14.61 11.34 23.68
C ALA A 13 13.37 11.77 22.89
N MET A 14 12.70 12.85 23.31
CA MET A 14 11.54 13.40 22.60
C MET A 14 11.91 13.93 21.21
N ILE A 15 13.07 14.57 21.06
CA ILE A 15 13.56 15.03 19.75
C ILE A 15 13.83 13.82 18.85
N ALA A 16 14.52 12.79 19.36
CA ALA A 16 14.79 11.58 18.58
C ALA A 16 13.50 10.88 18.14
N PHE A 17 12.52 10.78 19.04
CA PHE A 17 11.20 10.23 18.73
C PHE A 17 10.47 11.05 17.66
N ALA A 18 10.44 12.38 17.78
CA ALA A 18 9.80 13.24 16.81
C ALA A 18 10.44 13.13 15.41
N VAL A 19 11.78 13.04 15.34
CA VAL A 19 12.47 12.83 14.06
C VAL A 19 12.09 11.48 13.45
N LEU A 20 12.06 10.42 14.26
CA LEU A 20 11.68 9.09 13.79
C LEU A 20 10.24 9.05 13.27
N ALA A 21 9.29 9.66 14.00
CA ALA A 21 7.90 9.75 13.59
C ALA A 21 7.74 10.49 12.25
N VAL A 22 8.46 11.61 12.07
CA VAL A 22 8.44 12.36 10.79
C VAL A 22 9.02 11.54 9.65
N VAL A 23 10.13 10.83 9.88
CA VAL A 23 10.76 10.02 8.82
C VAL A 23 9.85 8.87 8.39
N MET A 24 9.22 8.17 9.35
CA MET A 24 8.25 7.12 9.04
C MET A 24 7.07 7.68 8.25
N GLY A 25 6.41 8.73 8.77
CA GLY A 25 5.24 9.31 8.11
C GLY A 25 5.53 9.92 6.73
N SER A 26 6.77 10.36 6.47
CA SER A 26 7.19 10.86 5.15
C SER A 26 7.47 9.78 4.11
N ARG A 27 7.48 8.51 4.51
CA ARG A 27 7.72 7.35 3.65
C ARG A 27 6.51 6.47 3.48
N THR A 28 5.54 6.56 4.39
CA THR A 28 4.27 5.85 4.27
C THR A 28 3.55 6.30 3.00
N LEU A 29 3.07 5.34 2.23
CA LEU A 29 2.22 5.60 1.08
C LEU A 29 0.77 5.75 1.57
N TRP A 30 0.29 6.98 1.68
CA TRP A 30 -1.05 7.27 2.17
C TRP A 30 -2.10 7.15 1.07
N GLU A 31 -3.30 6.70 1.44
CA GLU A 31 -4.44 6.47 0.54
C GLU A 31 -4.90 7.75 -0.16
N ASP A 32 -4.64 8.92 0.44
CA ASP A 32 -4.97 10.21 -0.14
C ASP A 32 -3.96 10.73 -1.16
N GLU A 33 -2.76 10.16 -1.20
CA GLU A 33 -1.64 10.53 -2.07
C GLU A 33 -1.34 9.50 -3.16
N ALA A 34 -1.71 8.24 -2.91
CA ALA A 34 -1.50 7.09 -3.79
C ALA A 34 -2.10 7.28 -5.19
N LYS A 35 -1.41 6.73 -6.19
CA LYS A 35 -1.84 6.72 -7.60
C LYS A 35 -1.59 5.35 -8.19
N VAL A 36 -2.42 5.00 -9.18
CA VAL A 36 -2.20 3.82 -10.00
C VAL A 36 -0.81 3.89 -10.66
N GLY A 37 -0.03 2.84 -10.49
CA GLY A 37 1.36 2.73 -10.93
C GLY A 37 2.40 3.16 -9.89
N ASP A 38 1.99 3.63 -8.70
CA ASP A 38 2.94 3.88 -7.62
C ASP A 38 3.46 2.54 -7.05
N CYS A 39 4.77 2.46 -6.86
CA CYS A 39 5.42 1.26 -6.32
C CYS A 39 5.61 1.39 -4.81
N LEU A 40 5.49 0.28 -4.11
CA LEU A 40 5.58 0.22 -2.65
C LEU A 40 6.47 -0.92 -2.15
N ASN A 41 7.01 -0.74 -0.96
CA ASN A 41 7.58 -1.80 -0.15
C ASN A 41 6.67 -2.05 1.05
N LEU A 42 6.68 -3.28 1.56
CA LEU A 42 6.07 -3.60 2.83
C LEU A 42 7.14 -3.66 3.91
N ASP A 43 6.87 -3.04 5.05
CA ASP A 43 7.74 -3.17 6.20
C ASP A 43 7.44 -4.45 7.00
N PHE A 44 8.08 -4.64 8.16
CA PHE A 44 7.91 -5.86 8.96
C PHE A 44 6.56 -5.95 9.69
N LEU A 45 5.75 -4.89 9.62
CA LEU A 45 4.37 -4.79 10.10
C LEU A 45 3.37 -4.79 8.94
N ASP A 46 3.83 -5.01 7.71
CA ASP A 46 3.05 -4.94 6.49
C ASP A 46 2.56 -3.50 6.17
N ASP A 47 3.20 -2.46 6.75
CA ASP A 47 2.90 -1.06 6.42
C ASP A 47 3.41 -0.74 5.00
N GLN A 48 2.58 -0.08 4.19
CA GLN A 48 2.93 0.32 2.83
C GLN A 48 3.82 1.57 2.83
N LEU A 49 5.02 1.43 2.28
CA LEU A 49 6.00 2.50 2.14
C LEU A 49 6.24 2.83 0.67
N GLU A 50 6.31 4.11 0.33
CA GLU A 50 6.72 4.59 -1.00
C GLU A 50 8.04 3.94 -1.43
N ALA A 51 8.06 3.42 -2.67
CA ALA A 51 9.24 2.82 -3.28
C ALA A 51 9.49 3.39 -4.68
N SER A 52 10.74 3.23 -5.16
CA SER A 52 11.07 3.56 -6.54
C SER A 52 10.74 2.37 -7.45
N CYS A 53 9.93 2.59 -8.47
CA CYS A 53 9.68 1.58 -9.51
C CYS A 53 10.94 1.23 -10.34
N SER A 54 12.04 1.99 -10.21
CA SER A 54 13.29 1.65 -10.89
C SER A 54 14.17 0.67 -10.11
N GLU A 55 13.79 0.34 -8.88
CA GLU A 55 14.50 -0.57 -7.98
C GLU A 55 13.56 -1.74 -7.62
N PRO A 56 14.11 -2.87 -7.12
CA PRO A 56 13.28 -3.96 -6.60
C PRO A 56 12.33 -3.47 -5.51
N HIS A 57 11.05 -3.85 -5.61
CA HIS A 57 9.99 -3.43 -4.68
C HIS A 57 8.94 -4.53 -4.47
N ASP A 58 8.13 -4.40 -3.44
CA ASP A 58 7.23 -5.47 -3.00
C ASP A 58 5.88 -5.43 -3.71
N GLY A 59 5.39 -4.25 -4.13
CA GLY A 59 4.12 -4.19 -4.85
C GLY A 59 3.87 -2.91 -5.65
N GLU A 60 2.78 -2.91 -6.41
CA GLU A 60 2.36 -1.77 -7.22
C GLU A 60 0.86 -1.48 -7.02
N VAL A 61 0.51 -0.22 -6.86
CA VAL A 61 -0.88 0.24 -6.76
C VAL A 61 -1.57 0.09 -8.11
N ILE A 62 -2.67 -0.66 -8.14
CA ILE A 62 -3.42 -0.97 -9.38
C ILE A 62 -4.74 -0.22 -9.50
N TRP A 63 -5.27 0.30 -8.38
CA TRP A 63 -6.52 1.04 -8.35
C TRP A 63 -6.57 1.95 -7.12
N VAL A 64 -7.16 3.14 -7.25
CA VAL A 64 -7.34 4.10 -6.14
C VAL A 64 -8.75 4.66 -6.19
N GLY A 65 -9.39 4.82 -5.04
CA GLY A 65 -10.68 5.47 -4.97
C GLY A 65 -11.25 5.61 -3.56
N THR A 66 -12.57 5.60 -3.49
CA THR A 66 -13.31 5.88 -2.26
C THR A 66 -14.51 4.95 -2.20
N PHE A 67 -14.77 4.38 -1.03
CA PHE A 67 -15.93 3.56 -0.79
C PHE A 67 -17.22 4.39 -0.95
N ASP A 68 -18.10 3.90 -1.81
CA ASP A 68 -19.53 4.22 -1.72
C ASP A 68 -20.26 3.10 -0.97
N SER A 69 -21.55 3.28 -0.69
CA SER A 69 -22.33 2.27 0.03
C SER A 69 -22.37 0.92 -0.67
N ASP A 70 -22.35 0.89 -2.01
CA ASP A 70 -22.41 -0.37 -2.77
C ASP A 70 -21.06 -1.09 -2.73
N LEU A 71 -19.94 -0.35 -2.79
CA LEU A 71 -18.58 -0.90 -2.65
C LEU A 71 -18.30 -1.40 -1.23
N ALA A 72 -18.73 -0.68 -0.20
CA ALA A 72 -18.56 -1.11 1.19
C ALA A 72 -19.31 -2.43 1.44
N GLU A 73 -20.59 -2.51 1.01
CA GLU A 73 -21.35 -3.75 1.09
C GLU A 73 -20.72 -4.89 0.26
N LEU A 74 -20.08 -4.59 -0.87
CA LEU A 74 -19.40 -5.59 -1.67
C LEU A 74 -18.16 -6.14 -0.96
N TYR A 75 -17.36 -5.26 -0.36
CA TYR A 75 -16.12 -5.62 0.34
C TYR A 75 -16.37 -6.66 1.44
N ASP A 76 -17.42 -6.48 2.25
CA ASP A 76 -17.84 -7.42 3.29
C ASP A 76 -18.17 -8.84 2.80
N LEU A 77 -18.41 -9.01 1.49
CA LEU A 77 -18.94 -10.24 0.93
C LEU A 77 -17.90 -11.08 0.20
N VAL A 78 -16.75 -10.51 -0.15
CA VAL A 78 -15.75 -11.14 -1.04
C VAL A 78 -14.35 -11.02 -0.44
N SER A 79 -13.39 -11.75 -0.99
CA SER A 79 -11.98 -11.56 -0.62
C SER A 79 -11.39 -10.34 -1.33
N ASP A 80 -10.30 -9.81 -0.82
CA ASP A 80 -9.55 -8.68 -1.39
C ASP A 80 -9.20 -8.88 -2.87
N GLU A 81 -8.76 -10.09 -3.22
CA GLU A 81 -8.52 -10.49 -4.61
C GLU A 81 -9.75 -10.38 -5.51
N GLU A 82 -10.91 -10.84 -5.02
CA GLU A 82 -12.17 -10.78 -5.77
C GLU A 82 -12.69 -9.34 -5.83
N PHE A 83 -12.53 -8.57 -4.75
CA PHE A 83 -12.87 -7.16 -4.69
C PHE A 83 -12.06 -6.36 -5.69
N CYS A 84 -10.73 -6.35 -5.55
CA CYS A 84 -9.81 -5.59 -6.40
C CYS A 84 -9.91 -6.02 -7.88
N GLY A 85 -10.01 -7.32 -8.17
CA GLY A 85 -10.19 -7.84 -9.52
C GLY A 85 -11.54 -7.46 -10.17
N GLY A 86 -12.57 -7.29 -9.34
CA GLY A 86 -13.93 -6.92 -9.73
C GLY A 86 -14.15 -5.43 -9.99
N LEU A 87 -13.19 -4.57 -9.63
CA LEU A 87 -13.37 -3.12 -9.71
C LEU A 87 -13.62 -2.61 -11.13
N PRO A 88 -14.59 -1.70 -11.31
CA PRO A 88 -14.87 -1.13 -12.62
C PRO A 88 -13.70 -0.25 -13.08
N GLY A 89 -13.26 -0.47 -14.32
CA GLY A 89 -12.18 0.30 -14.91
C GLY A 89 -10.77 -0.19 -14.59
N LEU A 90 -10.62 -1.31 -13.87
CA LEU A 90 -9.31 -1.95 -13.69
C LEU A 90 -8.66 -2.23 -15.04
N ALA A 91 -7.38 -1.83 -15.19
CA ALA A 91 -6.65 -2.00 -16.43
C ALA A 91 -6.50 -3.48 -16.79
N PRO A 92 -6.58 -3.87 -18.08
CA PRO A 92 -6.50 -5.26 -18.48
C PRO A 92 -5.22 -5.98 -18.03
N ALA A 93 -4.09 -5.28 -17.99
CA ALA A 93 -2.81 -5.84 -17.55
C ALA A 93 -2.88 -6.32 -16.08
N TYR A 94 -3.40 -5.48 -15.18
CA TYR A 94 -3.56 -5.85 -13.77
C TYR A 94 -4.60 -6.96 -13.58
N ARG A 95 -5.71 -6.93 -14.33
CA ARG A 95 -6.67 -8.05 -14.29
C ARG A 95 -6.01 -9.36 -14.71
N SER A 96 -5.21 -9.36 -15.77
CA SER A 96 -4.47 -10.56 -16.19
C SER A 96 -3.41 -10.99 -15.19
N ALA A 97 -2.78 -10.06 -14.46
CA ALA A 97 -1.84 -10.38 -13.38
C ALA A 97 -2.55 -11.08 -12.20
N ILE A 98 -3.71 -10.58 -11.77
CA ILE A 98 -4.54 -11.24 -10.74
C ILE A 98 -4.95 -12.65 -11.20
N GLU A 99 -5.44 -12.76 -12.44
CA GLU A 99 -5.90 -14.04 -13.00
C GLU A 99 -4.78 -15.07 -13.22
N SER A 100 -3.51 -14.64 -13.29
CA SER A 100 -2.39 -15.57 -13.48
C SER A 100 -2.09 -16.38 -12.22
N GLY A 101 -2.44 -15.85 -11.04
CA GLY A 101 -2.10 -16.43 -9.75
C GLY A 101 -0.63 -16.29 -9.37
N ASP A 102 0.15 -15.49 -10.12
CA ASP A 102 1.53 -15.15 -9.77
C ASP A 102 1.60 -13.96 -8.79
N TYR A 103 0.47 -13.28 -8.60
CA TYR A 103 0.33 -12.12 -7.73
C TYR A 103 -0.81 -12.34 -6.73
N SER A 104 -0.66 -11.80 -5.52
CA SER A 104 -1.76 -11.56 -4.58
C SER A 104 -2.21 -10.12 -4.71
N ALA A 105 -3.52 -9.89 -4.57
CA ALA A 105 -4.07 -8.55 -4.49
C ALA A 105 -4.56 -8.28 -3.07
N ASP A 106 -4.18 -7.12 -2.57
CA ASP A 106 -4.52 -6.64 -1.24
C ASP A 106 -4.89 -5.16 -1.34
N LEU A 107 -5.32 -4.55 -0.24
CA LEU A 107 -5.73 -3.16 -0.19
C LEU A 107 -5.28 -2.49 1.10
N SER A 108 -5.08 -1.17 1.05
CA SER A 108 -5.03 -0.37 2.26
C SER A 108 -6.19 0.62 2.28
N ILE A 109 -6.76 0.81 3.47
CA ILE A 109 -7.97 1.59 3.70
C ILE A 109 -7.71 2.66 4.74
N ASP A 110 -8.04 3.91 4.43
CA ASP A 110 -8.13 5.01 5.38
C ASP A 110 -9.47 4.91 6.14
N ALA A 111 -9.55 3.92 7.04
CA ALA A 111 -10.69 3.67 7.91
C ALA A 111 -10.25 3.51 9.37
N PHE A 112 -11.17 3.77 10.31
CA PHE A 112 -10.91 3.49 11.73
C PHE A 112 -10.93 1.98 12.04
N ASP A 113 -11.73 1.23 11.26
CA ASP A 113 -11.82 -0.22 11.28
C ASP A 113 -11.67 -0.70 9.83
N GLU A 114 -10.50 -1.25 9.48
CA GLU A 114 -10.16 -1.66 8.11
C GLU A 114 -11.01 -2.87 7.64
N ASP A 115 -11.61 -3.59 8.58
CA ASP A 115 -12.52 -4.72 8.30
C ASP A 115 -13.97 -4.26 8.03
N ASP A 116 -14.32 -2.98 8.24
CA ASP A 116 -15.67 -2.41 8.10
C ASP A 116 -15.62 -0.98 7.51
N PRO A 117 -15.16 -0.82 6.25
CA PRO A 117 -15.02 0.49 5.63
C PRO A 117 -16.37 1.18 5.42
N GLU A 118 -16.44 2.47 5.76
CA GLU A 118 -17.62 3.28 5.58
C GLU A 118 -17.62 4.05 4.25
N SER A 119 -18.79 4.53 3.83
CA SER A 119 -18.87 5.40 2.67
C SER A 119 -18.13 6.71 2.92
N GLY A 120 -17.16 7.01 2.05
CA GLY A 120 -16.26 8.15 2.16
C GLY A 120 -14.83 7.77 2.52
N ASP A 121 -14.59 6.55 2.99
CA ASP A 121 -13.26 6.05 3.30
C ASP A 121 -12.47 5.84 2.00
N ARG A 122 -11.20 6.25 2.02
CA ARG A 122 -10.32 6.11 0.86
C ARG A 122 -9.65 4.75 0.91
N PHE A 123 -9.34 4.22 -0.27
CA PHE A 123 -8.57 3.00 -0.35
C PHE A 123 -7.79 2.95 -1.66
N TYR A 124 -6.79 2.09 -1.68
CA TYR A 124 -6.19 1.61 -2.92
C TYR A 124 -5.98 0.12 -2.89
N CYS A 125 -6.08 -0.51 -4.06
CA CYS A 125 -5.68 -1.90 -4.25
C CYS A 125 -4.26 -1.93 -4.78
N TYR A 126 -3.45 -2.87 -4.33
CA TYR A 126 -2.11 -3.12 -4.84
C TYR A 126 -1.89 -4.61 -5.12
N LEU A 127 -0.90 -4.90 -5.96
CA LEU A 127 -0.48 -6.27 -6.26
C LEU A 127 0.92 -6.52 -5.73
N GLU A 128 1.10 -7.70 -5.15
CA GLU A 128 2.38 -8.23 -4.71
C GLU A 128 2.71 -9.52 -5.46
N PRO A 129 3.95 -9.76 -5.88
CA PRO A 129 4.32 -11.04 -6.46
C PRO A 129 4.33 -12.11 -5.36
N ASN A 130 3.70 -13.26 -5.63
CA ASN A 130 3.70 -14.42 -4.74
C ASN A 130 5.12 -14.99 -4.49
N SER A 131 6.11 -14.55 -5.27
CA SER A 131 7.52 -14.89 -5.07
C SER A 131 8.45 -13.75 -5.42
N GLY A 132 9.27 -13.34 -4.45
CA GLY A 132 10.35 -12.37 -4.67
C GLY A 132 9.86 -10.93 -4.64
N GLN A 133 10.45 -10.09 -5.49
CA GLN A 133 10.14 -8.67 -5.63
C GLN A 133 9.92 -8.36 -7.11
N LEU A 134 9.21 -7.26 -7.38
CA LEU A 134 9.05 -6.68 -8.70
C LEU A 134 10.32 -5.94 -9.11
N ASP A 135 10.82 -6.21 -10.31
CA ASP A 135 11.97 -5.49 -10.89
C ASP A 135 11.51 -4.30 -11.77
N GLY A 136 10.36 -3.70 -11.49
CA GLY A 136 9.75 -2.62 -12.26
C GLY A 136 8.23 -2.75 -12.38
N PRO A 137 7.57 -1.85 -13.12
CA PRO A 137 6.12 -1.85 -13.22
C PRO A 137 5.55 -3.14 -13.82
N ILE A 138 4.38 -3.56 -13.35
CA ILE A 138 3.66 -4.76 -13.77
C ILE A 138 3.16 -4.61 -15.21
N ASP A 139 2.76 -3.41 -15.63
CA ASP A 139 2.34 -3.16 -17.01
C ASP A 139 3.49 -3.22 -18.04
N ASP A 140 4.74 -3.00 -17.59
CA ASP A 140 5.96 -3.18 -18.36
C ASP A 140 6.50 -4.63 -18.32
N ALA A 141 6.05 -5.46 -17.37
CA ALA A 141 6.51 -6.85 -17.22
C ALA A 141 6.05 -7.78 -18.36
N GLY A 142 5.06 -7.35 -19.15
CA GLY A 142 4.63 -8.04 -20.38
C GLY A 142 5.68 -8.04 -21.52
N GLU A 143 6.77 -7.27 -21.39
CA GLU A 143 7.82 -7.17 -22.41
C GLU A 143 9.18 -7.79 -22.01
N ARG A 144 9.29 -8.41 -20.84
CA ARG A 144 10.56 -9.03 -20.41
C ARG A 144 10.69 -10.51 -20.83
N ASP A 145 11.26 -10.66 -22.01
CA ASP A 145 12.19 -11.73 -22.40
C ASP A 145 11.75 -13.20 -22.27
N THR A 146 11.03 -13.65 -23.29
CA THR A 146 11.51 -14.81 -24.06
C THR A 146 12.80 -14.41 -24.80
N ALA A 147 13.96 -14.71 -24.23
CA ALA A 147 15.26 -14.68 -24.91
C ALA A 147 16.06 -15.96 -24.64
#